data_AF-A0AB37T721-F1
#
_entry.id   AF-A0AB37T721-F1
#
_cell.length_a   1.000
_cell.length_b   1.000
_cell.length_c   1.000
_cell.angle_alpha   90.00
_cell.angle_beta   90.00
_cell.angle_gamma   90.00
#
_symmetry.space_group_name_H-M   'P 1'
#
loop_
_entity.id
_entity.type
_entity.pdbx_description
1 polymer ?
#
loop_
_entity_poly.entity_id
_entity_poly.type
_entity_poly.pdbx_seq_one_letter_code
_entity_poly.pdbx_strand_id
1 'polypeptide(L)'
;MKDAHHVAATTRPLPGANLATWLKWRRANAKMYHVLSDVDRFHHHEIRYWASREDNEAEALAAKISELKKDLSGSDARLESGGN
;
A
#
# COMPACT_ATOMS: atom_id res chain seq x y z
N MET A 1 16.50 14.15 -2.88
CA MET A 1 15.08 13.90 -3.22
C MET A 1 14.82 13.31 -4.62
N LYS A 2 15.43 13.81 -5.70
CA LYS A 2 15.17 13.34 -7.10
C LYS A 2 15.32 11.82 -7.30
N ASP A 3 16.33 11.22 -6.69
CA ASP A 3 16.58 9.77 -6.83
C ASP A 3 15.46 8.93 -6.22
N ALA A 4 14.86 9.39 -5.13
CA ALA A 4 13.75 8.70 -4.48
C ALA A 4 12.50 8.65 -5.37
N HIS A 5 12.18 9.78 -6.00
CA HIS A 5 11.08 9.85 -6.96
C HIS A 5 11.36 9.02 -8.21
N HIS A 6 12.61 8.98 -8.67
CA HIS A 6 13.00 8.14 -9.80
C HIS A 6 12.87 6.64 -9.46
N VAL A 7 13.33 6.21 -8.29
CA VAL A 7 13.16 4.82 -7.80
C VAL A 7 11.68 4.48 -7.64
N ALA A 8 10.88 5.38 -7.05
CA ALA A 8 9.44 5.18 -6.94
C ALA A 8 8.78 5.01 -8.33
N ALA A 9 9.11 5.88 -9.30
CA ALA A 9 8.55 5.81 -10.64
C ALA A 9 8.95 4.52 -11.38
N THR A 10 10.21 4.09 -11.26
CA THR A 10 10.76 2.92 -11.97
C THR A 10 10.31 1.59 -11.37
N THR A 11 10.03 1.54 -10.07
CA THR A 11 9.60 0.32 -9.37
C THR A 11 8.09 0.18 -9.24
N ARG A 12 7.33 1.17 -9.71
CA ARG A 12 5.88 1.22 -9.58
C ARG A 12 5.23 0.01 -10.27
N PRO A 13 4.31 -0.71 -9.59
CA PRO A 13 3.58 -1.81 -10.21
C PRO A 13 2.76 -1.35 -11.42
N LEU A 14 2.56 -2.26 -12.37
CA LEU A 14 1.72 -2.01 -13.54
C LEU A 14 0.24 -1.78 -13.13
N PRO A 15 -0.55 -1.03 -13.91
CA PRO A 15 -1.95 -0.74 -13.60
C PRO A 15 -2.86 -1.97 -13.39
N GLY A 16 -2.48 -3.15 -13.91
CA GLY A 16 -3.20 -4.42 -13.70
C GLY A 16 -2.64 -5.33 -12.61
N ALA A 17 -1.60 -4.90 -11.88
CA ALA A 17 -1.02 -5.70 -10.81
C ALA A 17 -2.04 -5.91 -9.67
N ASN A 18 -1.97 -7.07 -9.01
CA ASN A 18 -2.90 -7.39 -7.92
C ASN A 18 -2.71 -6.43 -6.72
N LEU A 19 -3.75 -6.31 -5.89
CA LEU A 19 -3.77 -5.40 -4.74
C LEU A 19 -2.65 -5.71 -3.74
N ALA A 20 -2.27 -6.98 -3.55
CA ALA A 20 -1.18 -7.36 -2.65
C ALA A 20 0.20 -6.85 -3.15
N THR A 21 0.42 -6.84 -4.46
CA THR A 21 1.64 -6.30 -5.10
C THR A 21 1.71 -4.79 -4.89
N TRP A 22 0.60 -4.09 -5.11
CA TRP A 22 0.49 -2.67 -4.81
C TRP A 22 0.74 -2.39 -3.32
N LEU A 23 0.16 -3.18 -2.41
CA LEU A 23 0.35 -3.00 -0.97
C LEU A 23 1.82 -3.16 -0.56
N LYS A 24 2.48 -4.20 -1.07
CA LYS A 24 3.90 -4.44 -0.81
C LYS A 24 4.75 -3.26 -1.30
N TRP A 25 4.47 -2.77 -2.50
CA TRP A 25 5.19 -1.64 -3.08
C TRP A 25 4.98 -0.34 -2.28
N ARG A 26 3.73 -0.01 -1.92
CA ARG A 26 3.40 1.20 -1.13
C ARG A 26 4.13 1.22 0.21
N ARG A 27 4.14 0.09 0.93
CA ARG A 27 4.88 -0.05 2.20
C ARG A 27 6.39 0.11 2.03
N ALA A 28 6.95 -0.45 0.96
CA ALA A 28 8.38 -0.28 0.66
C ALA A 28 8.72 1.17 0.34
N ASN A 29 7.85 1.85 -0.41
CA ASN A 29 8.00 3.26 -0.79
C ASN A 29 7.89 4.19 0.43
N ALA A 30 6.91 3.96 1.31
CA ALA A 30 6.79 4.69 2.57
C ALA A 30 8.05 4.55 3.44
N LYS A 31 8.56 3.32 3.60
CA LYS A 31 9.80 3.08 4.35
C LYS A 31 10.99 3.83 3.75
N MET A 32 11.11 3.87 2.42
CA MET A 32 12.17 4.62 1.74
C MET A 32 12.07 6.12 2.07
N TYR A 33 10.87 6.71 1.98
CA TYR A 33 10.69 8.12 2.31
C TYR A 33 10.95 8.41 3.80
N HIS A 34 10.53 7.54 4.72
CA HIS A 34 10.86 7.70 6.14
C HIS A 34 12.37 7.80 6.37
N VAL A 35 13.13 6.85 5.83
CA VAL A 35 14.60 6.85 5.93
C VAL A 35 15.20 8.13 5.33
N LEU A 36 14.70 8.58 4.18
CA LEU A 36 15.18 9.81 3.55
C LEU A 36 14.84 11.06 4.37
N SER A 37 13.70 11.07 5.06
CA SER A 37 13.28 12.21 5.88
C SER A 37 14.18 12.42 7.09
N ASP A 38 14.80 11.34 7.59
CA ASP A 38 15.76 11.39 8.70
C ASP A 38 17.14 11.89 8.24
N VAL A 39 17.50 11.63 6.97
CA VAL A 39 18.80 12.00 6.39
C VAL A 39 18.78 13.42 5.80
N ASP A 40 17.76 13.76 5.01
CA ASP A 40 17.64 15.06 4.32
C ASP A 40 16.79 16.04 5.14
N ARG A 41 17.45 16.68 6.12
CA ARG A 41 16.80 17.66 7.01
C ARG A 41 16.36 18.95 6.32
N PHE A 42 16.84 19.24 5.11
CA PHE A 42 16.41 20.42 4.36
C PHE A 42 15.06 20.17 3.68
N HIS A 43 14.81 18.94 3.22
CA HIS A 43 13.56 18.55 2.57
C HIS A 43 12.68 17.64 3.43
N HIS A 44 13.00 17.46 4.71
CA HIS A 44 12.34 16.48 5.57
C HIS A 44 10.82 16.66 5.64
N HIS A 45 10.30 17.89 5.60
CA HIS A 45 8.85 18.13 5.59
C HIS A 45 8.17 17.59 4.33
N GLU A 46 8.76 17.82 3.16
CA GLU A 46 8.25 17.30 1.90
C GLU A 46 8.35 15.77 1.86
N ILE A 47 9.47 15.22 2.33
CA ILE A 47 9.70 13.78 2.36
C ILE A 47 8.74 13.09 3.35
N ARG A 48 8.48 13.70 4.52
CA ARG A 48 7.47 13.20 5.47
C ARG A 48 6.07 13.19 4.88
N TYR A 49 5.71 14.23 4.12
CA TYR A 49 4.44 14.24 3.41
C TYR A 49 4.31 13.02 2.48
N TRP A 50 5.35 12.72 1.69
CA TRP A 50 5.36 11.55 0.83
C TRP A 50 5.30 10.23 1.62
N ALA A 51 6.05 10.12 2.71
CA ALA A 51 6.00 8.95 3.58
C ALA A 51 4.58 8.71 4.12
N SER A 52 3.95 9.74 4.70
CA SER A 52 2.58 9.67 5.22
C SER A 52 1.56 9.36 4.15
N ARG A 53 1.72 9.91 2.93
CA ARG A 53 0.85 9.58 1.80
C ARG A 53 0.93 8.10 1.44
N GLU A 54 2.13 7.56 1.32
CA GLU A 54 2.33 6.15 0.96
C GLU A 54 1.82 5.20 2.07
N ASP A 55 1.97 5.58 3.34
CA ASP A 55 1.39 4.85 4.47
C ASP A 55 -0.15 4.85 4.41
N ASN A 56 -0.78 6.01 4.23
CA ASN A 56 -2.24 6.11 4.12
C ASN A 56 -2.80 5.30 2.94
N GLU A 57 -2.11 5.34 1.79
CA GLU A 57 -2.51 4.56 0.62
C GLU A 57 -2.31 3.04 0.85
N ALA A 58 -1.27 2.64 1.59
CA ALA A 58 -1.07 1.25 2.00
C ALA A 58 -2.15 0.77 2.97
N GLU A 59 -2.55 1.58 3.95
CA GLU A 59 -3.59 1.25 4.91
C GLU A 59 -4.95 1.08 4.23
N ALA A 60 -5.33 2.02 3.37
CA ALA A 60 -6.57 1.93 2.59
C ALA A 60 -6.62 0.65 1.74
N LEU A 61 -5.49 0.28 1.14
CA LEU A 61 -5.39 -0.92 0.32
C LEU A 61 -5.43 -2.21 1.17
N ALA A 62 -4.81 -2.21 2.35
CA ALA A 62 -4.89 -3.32 3.29
C ALA A 62 -6.33 -3.54 3.79
N ALA A 63 -7.05 -2.45 4.11
CA ALA A 63 -8.46 -2.50 4.46
C ALA A 63 -9.30 -3.10 3.32
N LYS A 64 -9.09 -2.64 2.08
CA LYS A 64 -9.77 -3.19 0.90
C LYS A 64 -9.52 -4.68 0.70
N ILE A 65 -8.27 -5.14 0.86
CA ILE A 65 -7.93 -6.56 0.75
C ILE A 65 -8.63 -7.37 1.85
N SER A 66 -8.69 -6.83 3.08
CA SER A 66 -9.38 -7.48 4.20
C SER A 66 -10.88 -7.62 3.96
N GLU A 67 -11.54 -6.57 3.47
CA GLU A 67 -12.97 -6.62 3.15
C GLU A 67 -13.28 -7.62 2.03
N LEU A 68 -12.49 -7.61 0.94
CA LEU A 68 -12.64 -8.61 -0.13
C LEU A 68 -12.46 -10.05 0.37
N LYS A 69 -11.56 -10.27 1.33
CA LYS A 69 -11.36 -11.59 1.94
C LYS A 69 -12.57 -12.02 2.79
N LYS A 70 -13.17 -11.08 3.53
CA LYS A 70 -14.39 -11.34 4.31
C LYS A 70 -15.57 -11.69 3.41
N ASP A 71 -15.75 -10.96 2.32
CA ASP A 71 -16.84 -11.21 1.35
C ASP A 71 -16.72 -12.60 0.73
N LEU A 72 -15.48 -13.01 0.37
CA LEU A 72 -15.22 -14.35 -0.15
C LEU A 72 -15.52 -15.43 0.90
N SER A 73 -15.06 -15.24 2.15
CA SER A 73 -15.30 -16.18 3.25
C SER A 73 -16.77 -16.24 3.70
N GLY A 74 -17.51 -15.14 3.60
CA GLY A 74 -18.92 -15.05 3.98
C GLY A 74 -19.87 -15.60 2.91
N SER A 75 -19.45 -15.57 1.65
CA SER A 75 -20.18 -16.18 0.53
C SER A 75 -20.14 -17.71 0.60
N ASP A 76 -18.99 -18.30 0.94
CA ASP A 76 -18.87 -19.75 1.15
C ASP A 76 -19.75 -20.25 2.31
N ALA A 77 -19.84 -19.50 3.41
CA ALA A 77 -20.62 -19.90 4.59
C ALA A 77 -22.15 -19.89 4.37
N ARG A 78 -22.66 -19.13 3.38
CA ARG A 78 -24.12 -18.98 3.15
C ARG A 78 -24.73 -20.11 2.32
N LEU A 79 -23.90 -20.92 1.64
CA LEU A 79 -24.36 -22.03 0.82
C LEU A 79 -24.52 -23.35 1.61
N GLU A 80 -23.89 -23.46 2.79
CA GLU A 80 -23.95 -24.69 3.60
C GLU A 80 -25.13 -24.76 4.59
N SER A 81 -25.85 -23.66 4.83
CA SER A 81 -26.94 -23.61 5.82
C SER A 81 -28.35 -23.85 5.24
N GLY A 82 -28.45 -24.28 3.98
CA GLY A 82 -29.70 -24.34 3.21
C GLY A 82 -30.27 -25.75 2.99
N GLY A 83 -30.03 -26.71 3.88
CA GLY A 83 -30.58 -28.06 3.73
C GLY A 83 -30.74 -28.81 5.04
N ASN A 84 -31.93 -28.74 5.63
CA ASN A 84 -32.66 -29.88 6.22
C ASN A 84 -34.11 -29.50 6.54
#